data_AF-A0A3S4P985-F1
#
_entry.id   AF-A0A3S4P985-F1
#
_cell.length_a   1.000
_cell.length_b   1.000
_cell.length_c   1.000
_cell.angle_alpha   90.00
_cell.angle_beta   90.00
_cell.angle_gamma   90.00
#
_symmetry.space_group_name_H-M   'P 1'
#
loop_
_entity.id
_entity.type
_entity.pdbx_description
1 polymer ?
#
loop_
_entity_poly.entity_id
_entity_poly.type
_entity_poly.pdbx_seq_one_letter_code
_entity_poly.pdbx_strand_id
1 'polypeptide(L)'
;MQNGHSDIVKVILEALPCLAQEINISASDIVDLLTAKSLARDTGLFMAMQRGHMNVIKTIFNALPTLFNTYKFDKKNMKPLLLANNSNEYPGLFSAIQHKQQNIVETVYLALSDHARLFGFTAEDIMDFWQHKAPQKYSAFELAFELDHRVIAELILNTINKMAESFGFTDNPRYIAEKNYMEALLKKASPHTVR
;
A
#
# COMPACT_ATOMS: atom_id res chain seq x y z
N MET A 1 -13.15 -7.73 6.67
CA MET A 1 -11.70 -7.38 6.69
C MET A 1 -11.13 -7.28 8.11
N GLN A 2 -11.66 -6.44 9.01
CA GLN A 2 -11.06 -6.15 10.33
C GLN A 2 -10.83 -7.34 11.28
N ASN A 3 -11.58 -8.43 11.13
CA ASN A 3 -11.49 -9.65 11.95
C ASN A 3 -10.76 -10.79 11.22
N GLY A 4 -10.13 -10.52 10.08
CA GLY A 4 -9.33 -11.51 9.37
C GLY A 4 -10.10 -12.55 8.55
N HIS A 5 -11.43 -12.46 8.46
CA HIS A 5 -12.28 -13.39 7.69
C HIS A 5 -12.10 -13.17 6.17
N SER A 6 -11.03 -13.72 5.60
CA SER A 6 -10.68 -13.58 4.18
C SER A 6 -11.61 -14.35 3.24
N ASP A 7 -12.20 -15.43 3.72
CA ASP A 7 -13.25 -16.21 3.06
C ASP A 7 -14.48 -15.34 2.74
N ILE A 8 -14.96 -14.56 3.71
CA ILE A 8 -16.09 -13.64 3.51
C ILE A 8 -15.70 -12.54 2.52
N VAL A 9 -14.50 -11.98 2.65
CA VAL A 9 -14.00 -10.95 1.72
C VAL A 9 -13.93 -11.49 0.29
N LYS A 10 -13.45 -12.73 0.13
CA LYS A 10 -13.38 -13.40 -1.17
C LYS A 10 -14.76 -13.57 -1.79
N VAL A 11 -15.74 -14.09 -1.04
CA VAL A 11 -17.12 -14.27 -1.51
C VAL A 11 -17.73 -12.94 -1.98
N ILE A 12 -17.52 -11.86 -1.22
CA ILE A 12 -18.02 -10.52 -1.61
C ILE A 12 -17.38 -10.07 -2.92
N LEU A 13 -16.05 -10.18 -3.06
CA LEU A 13 -15.33 -9.77 -4.27
C LEU A 13 -15.75 -10.56 -5.51
N GLU A 14 -15.98 -11.88 -5.36
CA GLU A 14 -16.43 -12.76 -6.44
C GLU A 14 -17.88 -12.49 -6.85
N ALA A 15 -18.72 -11.97 -5.95
CA ALA A 15 -20.10 -11.59 -6.24
C ALA A 15 -20.24 -10.23 -6.94
N LEU A 16 -19.23 -9.35 -6.85
CA LEU A 16 -19.29 -7.99 -7.41
C LEU A 16 -19.64 -7.95 -8.90
N PRO A 17 -19.10 -8.80 -9.79
CA PRO A 17 -19.43 -8.76 -11.21
C PRO A 17 -20.90 -9.05 -11.50
N CYS A 18 -21.51 -9.95 -10.73
CA CYS A 18 -22.92 -10.28 -10.84
C CYS A 18 -23.78 -9.10 -10.36
N LEU A 19 -23.50 -8.58 -9.15
CA LEU A 19 -24.21 -7.43 -8.59
C LEU A 19 -24.11 -6.21 -9.52
N ALA A 20 -22.96 -5.99 -10.15
CA ALA A 20 -22.77 -4.88 -11.06
C ALA A 20 -23.71 -4.89 -12.27
N GLN A 21 -24.01 -6.07 -12.80
CA GLN A 21 -24.90 -6.25 -13.95
C GLN A 21 -26.36 -6.02 -13.56
N GLU A 22 -26.75 -6.39 -12.34
CA GLU A 22 -28.13 -6.30 -11.87
C GLU A 22 -28.54 -4.89 -11.43
N ILE A 23 -27.64 -4.17 -10.76
CA ILE A 23 -27.96 -2.87 -10.12
C ILE A 23 -27.11 -1.70 -10.63
N ASN A 24 -26.42 -1.85 -11.77
CA ASN A 24 -25.64 -0.80 -12.45
C ASN A 24 -24.67 -0.05 -11.52
N ILE A 25 -23.83 -0.79 -10.78
CA ILE A 25 -22.84 -0.19 -9.87
C ILE A 25 -21.69 0.45 -10.66
N SER A 26 -21.26 1.63 -10.22
CA SER A 26 -20.10 2.33 -10.78
C SER A 26 -18.79 1.91 -10.13
N ALA A 27 -17.66 2.32 -10.72
CA ALA A 27 -16.35 2.19 -10.09
C ALA A 27 -16.28 2.85 -8.71
N SER A 28 -16.95 4.00 -8.53
CA SER A 28 -17.00 4.72 -7.26
C SER A 28 -17.71 3.91 -6.19
N ASP A 29 -18.84 3.27 -6.53
CA ASP A 29 -19.61 2.48 -5.57
C ASP A 29 -18.80 1.29 -5.04
N ILE A 30 -17.98 0.68 -5.90
CA ILE A 30 -17.09 -0.41 -5.50
C ILE A 30 -15.96 0.11 -4.61
N VAL A 31 -15.38 1.27 -4.94
CA VAL A 31 -14.37 1.91 -4.08
C VAL A 31 -14.98 2.23 -2.71
N ASP A 32 -16.19 2.78 -2.66
CA ASP A 32 -16.89 3.10 -1.42
C ASP A 32 -17.18 1.84 -0.59
N LEU A 33 -17.58 0.73 -1.24
CA LEU A 33 -17.75 -0.56 -0.60
C LEU A 33 -16.44 -1.09 0.01
N LEU A 34 -15.35 -1.07 -0.77
CA LEU A 34 -14.05 -1.60 -0.35
C LEU A 34 -13.33 -0.70 0.66
N THR A 35 -13.65 0.59 0.66
CA THR A 35 -13.13 1.59 1.62
C THR A 35 -14.15 1.95 2.70
N ALA A 36 -15.21 1.15 2.84
CA ALA A 36 -16.21 1.34 3.88
C ALA A 36 -15.54 1.44 5.26
N LYS A 37 -16.03 2.41 6.04
CA LYS A 37 -15.44 2.79 7.32
C LYS A 37 -16.25 2.24 8.49
N SER A 38 -15.56 1.86 9.55
CA SER A 38 -16.17 1.50 10.83
C SER A 38 -16.76 2.72 11.54
N LEU A 39 -17.41 2.51 12.69
CA LEU A 39 -17.84 3.61 13.57
C LEU A 39 -16.68 4.52 14.00
N ALA A 40 -15.47 3.96 14.13
CA ALA A 40 -14.26 4.72 14.42
C ALA A 40 -13.70 5.46 13.19
N ARG A 41 -14.40 5.42 12.04
CA ARG A 41 -14.00 5.99 10.75
C ARG A 41 -12.74 5.36 10.13
N ASP A 42 -12.39 4.15 10.55
CA ASP A 42 -11.26 3.39 10.00
C ASP A 42 -11.72 2.42 8.92
N THR A 43 -10.95 2.31 7.83
CA THR A 43 -11.28 1.34 6.78
C THR A 43 -11.05 -0.10 7.23
N GLY A 44 -11.81 -1.03 6.65
CA GLY A 44 -11.60 -2.47 6.86
C GLY A 44 -10.15 -2.91 6.56
N LEU A 45 -9.57 -2.35 5.49
CA LEU A 45 -8.22 -2.67 5.03
C LEU A 45 -7.14 -2.09 5.95
N PHE A 46 -7.33 -0.88 6.49
CA PHE A 46 -6.47 -0.31 7.55
C PHE A 46 -6.33 -1.27 8.73
N MET A 47 -7.46 -1.70 9.28
CA MET A 47 -7.48 -2.59 10.45
C MET A 47 -6.86 -3.95 10.15
N ALA A 48 -7.05 -4.47 8.93
CA ALA A 48 -6.42 -5.71 8.48
C ALA A 48 -4.90 -5.59 8.39
N MET A 49 -4.39 -4.47 7.88
CA MET A 49 -2.95 -4.19 7.82
C MET A 49 -2.35 -4.06 9.23
N GLN A 50 -2.97 -3.27 10.11
CA GLN A 50 -2.53 -3.08 11.49
C GLN A 50 -2.45 -4.40 12.28
N ARG A 51 -3.46 -5.26 12.10
CA ARG A 51 -3.60 -6.54 12.84
C ARG A 51 -2.90 -7.71 12.19
N GLY A 52 -2.22 -7.52 11.05
CA GLY A 52 -1.46 -8.59 10.40
C GLY A 52 -2.35 -9.64 9.70
N HIS A 53 -3.54 -9.28 9.25
CA HIS A 53 -4.47 -10.21 8.60
C HIS A 53 -4.06 -10.50 7.14
N MET A 54 -2.98 -11.27 7.00
CA MET A 54 -2.33 -11.58 5.72
C MET A 54 -3.27 -12.07 4.62
N ASN A 55 -4.15 -13.02 4.95
CA ASN A 55 -5.04 -13.59 3.95
C ASN A 55 -6.03 -12.55 3.41
N VAL A 56 -6.49 -11.61 4.24
CA VAL A 56 -7.34 -10.50 3.78
C VAL A 56 -6.57 -9.60 2.82
N ILE A 57 -5.32 -9.26 3.13
CA ILE A 57 -4.47 -8.43 2.26
C ILE A 57 -4.25 -9.12 0.91
N LYS A 58 -3.84 -10.39 0.91
CA LYS A 58 -3.66 -11.17 -0.33
C LYS A 58 -4.94 -11.24 -1.15
N THR A 59 -6.07 -11.53 -0.53
CA THR A 59 -7.37 -11.59 -1.22
C THR A 59 -7.71 -10.27 -1.91
N ILE A 60 -7.51 -9.13 -1.24
CA ILE A 60 -7.78 -7.81 -1.83
C ILE A 60 -6.81 -7.50 -2.96
N PHE A 61 -5.51 -7.58 -2.71
CA PHE A 61 -4.50 -7.18 -3.70
C PHE A 61 -4.49 -8.08 -4.94
N ASN A 62 -4.80 -9.37 -4.80
CA ASN A 62 -4.96 -10.28 -5.95
C ASN A 62 -6.21 -9.99 -6.77
N ALA A 63 -7.24 -9.37 -6.17
CA ALA A 63 -8.46 -8.99 -6.88
C ALA A 63 -8.33 -7.65 -7.61
N LEU A 64 -7.43 -6.75 -7.17
CA LEU A 64 -7.27 -5.41 -7.75
C LEU A 64 -7.11 -5.40 -9.29
N PRO A 65 -6.31 -6.30 -9.92
CA PRO A 65 -6.20 -6.33 -11.38
C PRO A 65 -7.52 -6.62 -12.09
N THR A 66 -8.29 -7.59 -11.58
CA THR A 66 -9.60 -7.93 -12.12
C THR A 66 -10.57 -6.77 -11.92
N LEU A 67 -10.62 -6.19 -10.71
CA LEU A 67 -11.47 -5.03 -10.44
C LEU A 67 -11.13 -3.85 -11.36
N PHE A 68 -9.83 -3.57 -11.55
CA PHE A 68 -9.36 -2.52 -12.43
C PHE A 68 -9.85 -2.72 -13.87
N ASN A 69 -9.67 -3.91 -14.43
CA ASN A 69 -10.05 -4.21 -15.81
C ASN A 69 -11.58 -4.26 -16.01
N THR A 70 -12.31 -4.84 -15.06
CA THR A 70 -13.76 -5.01 -15.16
C THR A 70 -14.51 -3.69 -14.97
N TYR A 71 -14.08 -2.87 -14.00
CA TYR A 71 -14.79 -1.64 -13.62
C TYR A 71 -14.13 -0.37 -14.12
N LYS A 72 -13.01 -0.48 -14.84
CA LYS A 72 -12.24 0.64 -15.38
C LYS A 72 -11.86 1.65 -14.29
N PHE A 73 -11.32 1.15 -13.18
CA PHE A 73 -10.80 2.03 -12.14
C PHE A 73 -9.76 2.98 -12.73
N ASP A 74 -9.77 4.22 -12.27
CA ASP A 74 -8.72 5.18 -12.59
C ASP A 74 -7.79 5.40 -11.38
N LYS A 75 -6.80 6.28 -11.53
CA LYS A 75 -5.88 6.65 -10.44
C LYS A 75 -6.61 7.20 -9.21
N LYS A 76 -7.72 7.92 -9.40
CA LYS A 76 -8.51 8.51 -8.30
C LYS A 76 -9.23 7.41 -7.52
N ASN A 77 -9.71 6.37 -8.20
CA ASN A 77 -10.29 5.18 -7.57
C ASN A 77 -9.24 4.36 -6.81
N MET A 78 -8.02 4.25 -7.35
CA MET A 78 -6.95 3.45 -6.72
C MET A 78 -6.36 4.09 -5.47
N LYS A 79 -6.17 5.42 -5.45
CA LYS A 79 -5.55 6.13 -4.32
C LYS A 79 -6.16 5.80 -2.94
N PRO A 80 -7.48 5.88 -2.71
CA PRO A 80 -8.06 5.58 -1.39
C PRO A 80 -7.92 4.10 -1.01
N LEU A 81 -7.94 3.18 -1.98
CA LEU A 81 -7.74 1.75 -1.74
C LEU A 81 -6.31 1.44 -1.29
N LEU A 82 -5.32 2.04 -1.96
CA LEU A 82 -3.91 1.82 -1.66
C LEU A 82 -3.48 2.49 -0.35
N LEU A 83 -4.01 3.68 -0.05
CA LEU A 83 -3.74 4.37 1.21
C LEU A 83 -4.41 3.67 2.39
N ALA A 84 -5.66 3.20 2.21
CA ALA A 84 -6.44 2.56 3.27
C ALA A 84 -6.41 3.38 4.58
N ASN A 85 -6.74 4.67 4.49
CA ASN A 85 -6.55 5.60 5.61
C ASN A 85 -7.45 5.27 6.80
N ASN A 86 -6.96 5.58 8.00
CA ASN A 86 -7.78 5.64 9.20
C ASN A 86 -8.50 7.01 9.33
N SER A 87 -9.17 7.21 10.45
CA SER A 87 -9.89 8.45 10.79
C SER A 87 -9.04 9.73 10.81
N ASN A 88 -7.73 9.60 11.00
CA ASN A 88 -6.74 10.69 11.05
C ASN A 88 -5.92 10.81 9.76
N GLU A 89 -6.39 10.21 8.66
CA GLU A 89 -5.66 10.17 7.39
C GLU A 89 -4.31 9.45 7.46
N TYR A 90 -4.10 8.61 8.48
CA TYR A 90 -2.90 7.80 8.63
C TYR A 90 -3.04 6.53 7.76
N PRO A 91 -2.11 6.27 6.81
CA PRO A 91 -2.25 5.16 5.87
C PRO A 91 -2.07 3.78 6.52
N GLY A 92 -2.76 2.78 5.97
CA GLY A 92 -2.71 1.39 6.48
C GLY A 92 -1.32 0.78 6.43
N LEU A 93 -0.54 1.05 5.37
CA LEU A 93 0.82 0.52 5.23
C LEU A 93 1.76 1.05 6.32
N PHE A 94 1.59 2.31 6.72
CA PHE A 94 2.35 2.91 7.82
C PHE A 94 1.99 2.24 9.16
N SER A 95 0.72 1.91 9.36
CA SER A 95 0.28 1.14 10.54
C SER A 95 0.88 -0.28 10.54
N ALA A 96 0.96 -0.95 9.38
CA ALA A 96 1.64 -2.24 9.27
C ALA A 96 3.12 -2.15 9.67
N ILE A 97 3.83 -1.10 9.24
CA ILE A 97 5.22 -0.84 9.65
C ILE A 97 5.30 -0.63 11.17
N GLN A 98 4.46 0.24 11.73
CA GLN A 98 4.43 0.54 13.17
C GLN A 98 4.19 -0.71 14.03
N HIS A 99 3.34 -1.62 13.56
CA HIS A 99 2.96 -2.84 14.25
C HIS A 99 3.79 -4.07 13.87
N LYS A 100 4.99 -3.90 13.26
CA LYS A 100 5.93 -4.99 12.91
C LYS A 100 5.35 -6.04 11.97
N GLN A 101 4.40 -5.66 11.13
CA GLN A 101 3.73 -6.56 10.19
C GLN A 101 4.54 -6.72 8.90
N GLN A 102 5.79 -7.16 9.01
CA GLN A 102 6.76 -7.22 7.90
C GLN A 102 6.19 -7.92 6.65
N ASN A 103 5.57 -9.10 6.82
CA ASN A 103 5.02 -9.85 5.69
C ASN A 103 3.92 -9.07 4.95
N ILE A 104 3.11 -8.28 5.68
CA ILE A 104 2.07 -7.42 5.08
C ILE A 104 2.74 -6.34 4.23
N VAL A 105 3.77 -5.69 4.79
CA VAL A 105 4.52 -4.64 4.11
C VAL A 105 5.13 -5.17 2.82
N GLU A 106 5.78 -6.32 2.87
CA GLU A 106 6.33 -7.03 1.70
C GLU A 106 5.26 -7.35 0.66
N THR A 107 4.15 -7.95 1.08
CA THR A 107 3.06 -8.34 0.17
C THR A 107 2.48 -7.12 -0.55
N VAL A 108 2.25 -6.02 0.18
CA VAL A 108 1.68 -4.79 -0.39
C VAL A 108 2.66 -4.14 -1.36
N TYR A 109 3.94 -4.02 -0.99
CA TYR A 109 4.95 -3.41 -1.86
C TYR A 109 5.20 -4.22 -3.14
N LEU A 110 5.28 -5.55 -3.05
CA LEU A 110 5.40 -6.41 -4.22
C LEU A 110 4.18 -6.26 -5.14
N ALA A 111 2.98 -6.32 -4.58
CA ALA A 111 1.76 -6.17 -5.37
C ALA A 111 1.67 -4.77 -6.02
N LEU A 112 2.13 -3.72 -5.35
CA LEU A 112 2.22 -2.38 -5.94
C LEU A 112 3.22 -2.35 -7.10
N SER A 113 4.40 -2.95 -6.92
CA SER A 113 5.42 -3.05 -7.97
C SER A 113 4.92 -3.81 -9.20
N ASP A 114 4.20 -4.91 -8.99
CA ASP A 114 3.75 -5.77 -10.08
C ASP A 114 2.58 -5.14 -10.87
N HIS A 115 1.75 -4.34 -10.21
CA HIS A 115 0.53 -3.79 -10.81
C HIS A 115 0.56 -2.29 -11.10
N ALA A 116 1.60 -1.54 -10.72
CA ALA A 116 1.63 -0.09 -10.92
C ALA A 116 1.45 0.32 -12.39
N ARG A 117 1.96 -0.44 -13.36
CA ARG A 117 1.70 -0.20 -14.79
C ARG A 117 0.23 -0.39 -15.15
N LEU A 118 -0.38 -1.46 -14.64
CA LEU A 118 -1.79 -1.75 -14.87
C LEU A 118 -2.65 -0.59 -14.38
N PHE A 119 -2.31 -0.03 -13.22
CA PHE A 119 -3.01 1.11 -12.63
C PHE A 119 -2.71 2.45 -13.32
N GLY A 120 -1.88 2.46 -14.36
CA GLY A 120 -1.50 3.64 -15.12
C GLY A 120 -0.55 4.59 -14.37
N PHE A 121 0.10 4.13 -13.30
CA PHE A 121 1.04 4.97 -12.55
C PHE A 121 2.30 5.27 -13.36
N THR A 122 2.66 6.55 -13.36
CA THR A 122 3.90 7.08 -13.93
C THR A 122 5.04 6.98 -12.90
N ALA A 123 6.28 7.24 -13.34
CA ALA A 123 7.40 7.38 -12.43
C ALA A 123 7.13 8.44 -11.34
N GLU A 124 6.46 9.55 -11.70
CA GLU A 124 6.13 10.61 -10.74
C GLU A 124 5.07 10.16 -9.73
N ASP A 125 4.03 9.41 -10.16
CA ASP A 125 3.04 8.85 -9.23
C ASP A 125 3.70 7.88 -8.24
N ILE A 126 4.66 7.07 -8.73
CA ILE A 126 5.44 6.16 -7.90
C ILE A 126 6.30 6.95 -6.90
N MET A 127 7.02 7.97 -7.36
CA MET A 127 7.85 8.81 -6.48
C MET A 127 7.02 9.55 -5.43
N ASP A 128 5.85 10.08 -5.80
CA ASP A 128 4.92 10.70 -4.86
C ASP A 128 4.43 9.71 -3.79
N PHE A 129 4.24 8.44 -4.15
CA PHE A 129 3.90 7.39 -3.19
C PHE A 129 5.05 7.08 -2.21
N TRP A 130 6.28 6.95 -2.70
CA TRP A 130 7.45 6.65 -1.84
C TRP A 130 7.82 7.81 -0.92
N GLN A 131 7.69 9.05 -1.41
CA GLN A 131 7.97 10.26 -0.66
C GLN A 131 6.76 10.73 0.15
N HIS A 132 5.63 10.02 0.08
CA HIS A 132 4.46 10.33 0.89
C HIS A 132 4.84 10.29 2.36
N LYS A 133 4.63 11.40 3.04
CA LYS A 133 4.81 11.50 4.49
C LYS A 133 3.43 11.38 5.14
N ALA A 134 3.30 10.41 6.05
CA ALA A 134 2.14 10.36 6.91
C ALA A 134 2.06 11.66 7.75
N PRO A 135 0.92 11.99 8.39
CA PRO A 135 0.79 13.18 9.23
C PRO A 135 1.90 13.37 10.28
N GLN A 136 2.56 12.27 10.67
CA GLN A 136 3.72 12.27 11.57
C GLN A 136 5.06 12.65 10.90
N LYS A 137 5.04 13.15 9.65
CA LYS A 137 6.18 13.68 8.86
C LYS A 137 7.25 12.68 8.43
N TYR A 138 7.06 11.40 8.68
CA TYR A 138 7.93 10.33 8.19
C TYR A 138 7.42 9.77 6.87
N SER A 139 8.32 9.47 5.94
CA SER A 139 8.07 8.53 4.85
C SER A 139 8.01 7.11 5.41
N ALA A 140 7.54 6.14 4.62
CA ALA A 140 7.50 4.76 5.06
C ALA A 140 8.90 4.22 5.39
N PHE A 141 9.91 4.63 4.62
CA PHE A 141 11.31 4.29 4.89
C PHE A 141 11.80 4.90 6.20
N GLU A 142 11.62 6.21 6.38
CA GLU A 142 12.05 6.90 7.60
C GLU A 142 11.37 6.27 8.83
N LEU A 143 10.07 5.96 8.75
CA LEU A 143 9.35 5.30 9.83
C LEU A 143 9.93 3.91 10.15
N ALA A 144 10.20 3.09 9.13
CA ALA A 144 10.80 1.78 9.33
C ALA A 144 12.20 1.88 9.96
N PHE A 145 12.99 2.87 9.55
CA PHE A 145 14.33 3.11 10.09
C PHE A 145 14.28 3.58 11.55
N GLU A 146 13.44 4.57 11.87
CA GLU A 146 13.28 5.11 13.23
C GLU A 146 12.76 4.07 14.23
N LEU A 147 11.96 3.11 13.77
CA LEU A 147 11.47 1.99 14.60
C LEU A 147 12.46 0.82 14.70
N ASP A 148 13.67 0.95 14.14
CA ASP A 148 14.68 -0.11 14.05
C ASP A 148 14.19 -1.36 13.28
N HIS A 149 13.26 -1.17 12.34
CA HIS A 149 12.76 -2.22 11.44
C HIS A 149 13.64 -2.30 10.19
N ARG A 150 14.93 -2.57 10.37
CA ARG A 150 15.94 -2.50 9.29
C ARG A 150 15.60 -3.38 8.09
N VAL A 151 15.05 -4.57 8.32
CA VAL A 151 14.59 -5.48 7.24
C VAL A 151 13.50 -4.84 6.39
N ILE A 152 12.56 -4.11 7.00
CA ILE A 152 11.51 -3.39 6.27
C ILE A 152 12.10 -2.20 5.51
N ALA A 153 13.04 -1.47 6.10
CA ALA A 153 13.71 -0.35 5.44
C ALA A 153 14.49 -0.81 4.20
N GLU A 154 15.21 -1.93 4.29
CA GLU A 154 15.91 -2.55 3.16
C GLU A 154 14.95 -3.05 2.08
N LEU A 155 13.84 -3.68 2.47
CA LEU A 155 12.77 -4.09 1.56
C LEU A 155 12.19 -2.91 0.77
N ILE A 156 11.96 -1.78 1.42
CA ILE A 156 11.49 -0.54 0.79
C ILE A 156 12.47 -0.08 -0.30
N LEU A 157 13.77 0.03 0.06
CA LEU A 157 14.82 0.41 -0.89
C LEU A 157 14.92 -0.57 -2.08
N ASN A 158 14.87 -1.87 -1.81
CA ASN A 158 14.94 -2.89 -2.86
C ASN A 158 13.74 -2.81 -3.81
N THR A 159 12.54 -2.54 -3.28
CA THR A 159 11.33 -2.42 -4.10
C THR A 159 11.38 -1.20 -5.02
N ILE A 160 11.79 -0.03 -4.51
CA ILE A 160 11.91 1.16 -5.36
C ILE A 160 13.00 0.98 -6.43
N ASN A 161 14.12 0.33 -6.11
CA ASN A 161 15.16 0.00 -7.09
C ASN A 161 14.61 -0.91 -8.21
N LYS A 162 13.92 -1.99 -7.84
CA LYS A 162 13.28 -2.91 -8.80
C LYS A 162 12.27 -2.18 -9.69
N MET A 163 11.48 -1.27 -9.12
CA MET A 163 10.56 -0.46 -9.91
C MET A 163 11.29 0.52 -10.83
N ALA A 164 12.35 1.19 -10.37
CA ALA A 164 13.12 2.11 -11.20
C ALA A 164 13.67 1.41 -12.46
N GLU A 165 14.23 0.22 -12.28
CA GLU A 165 14.72 -0.61 -13.39
C GLU A 165 13.58 -1.06 -14.29
N SER A 166 12.53 -1.67 -13.72
CA SER A 166 11.45 -2.24 -14.52
C SER A 166 10.61 -1.20 -15.24
N PHE A 167 10.42 0.00 -14.68
CA PHE A 167 9.65 1.10 -15.27
C PHE A 167 10.50 2.11 -16.04
N GLY A 168 11.83 1.97 -16.04
CA GLY A 168 12.75 2.79 -16.82
C GLY A 168 12.91 4.23 -16.29
N PHE A 169 12.95 4.41 -14.97
CA PHE A 169 13.17 5.72 -14.33
C PHE A 169 14.44 5.78 -13.49
N THR A 170 15.44 4.93 -13.78
CA THR A 170 16.73 4.91 -13.07
C THR A 170 17.48 6.25 -13.12
N ASP A 171 17.25 7.03 -14.17
CA ASP A 171 17.90 8.34 -14.36
C ASP A 171 17.06 9.49 -13.79
N ASN A 172 15.91 9.21 -13.16
CA ASN A 172 15.06 10.23 -12.55
C ASN A 172 15.77 10.87 -11.34
N PRO A 173 15.95 12.21 -11.31
CA PRO A 173 16.66 12.89 -10.23
C PRO A 173 16.04 12.68 -8.84
N ARG A 174 14.70 12.59 -8.73
CA ARG A 174 14.01 12.32 -7.45
C ARG A 174 14.35 10.92 -6.95
N TYR A 175 14.33 9.92 -7.83
CA TYR A 175 14.70 8.56 -7.49
C TYR A 175 16.16 8.47 -7.03
N ILE A 176 17.10 9.06 -7.78
CA ILE A 176 18.52 9.05 -7.43
C ILE A 176 18.75 9.69 -6.06
N ALA A 177 18.13 10.85 -5.80
CA ALA A 177 18.23 11.53 -4.51
C ALA A 177 17.67 10.67 -3.37
N GLU A 178 16.48 10.08 -3.57
CA GLU A 178 15.83 9.23 -2.58
C GLU A 178 16.66 7.97 -2.28
N LYS A 179 17.14 7.28 -3.32
CA LYS A 179 18.02 6.10 -3.19
C LYS A 179 19.28 6.43 -2.40
N ASN A 180 19.99 7.49 -2.78
CA ASN A 180 21.23 7.90 -2.10
C ASN A 180 20.97 8.25 -0.64
N TYR A 181 19.84 8.90 -0.35
CA TYR A 181 19.40 9.22 1.01
C TYR A 181 19.15 7.97 1.85
N MET A 182 18.37 7.01 1.32
CA MET A 182 18.07 5.74 1.99
C MET A 182 19.34 4.92 2.25
N GLU A 183 20.22 4.78 1.26
CA GLU A 183 21.49 4.07 1.38
C GLU A 183 22.41 4.71 2.42
N ALA A 184 22.46 6.05 2.47
CA ALA A 184 23.26 6.76 3.47
C ALA A 184 22.72 6.53 4.89
N LEU A 185 21.40 6.47 5.08
CA LEU A 185 20.80 6.15 6.39
C LEU A 185 21.06 4.71 6.79
N LEU A 186 20.91 3.73 5.88
CA LEU A 186 21.19 2.33 6.17
C LEU A 186 22.66 2.05 6.52
N LYS A 187 23.60 2.88 6.08
CA LYS A 187 25.03 2.80 6.45
C LYS A 187 25.31 3.32 7.86
N LYS A 188 24.44 4.16 8.42
CA LYS A 188 24.60 4.67 9.80
C LYS A 188 24.22 3.56 10.80
N ALA A 189 24.85 3.60 11.97
CA ALA A 189 24.39 2.80 13.10
C ALA A 189 22.94 3.21 13.44
N SER A 190 22.09 2.22 13.76
CA SER A 190 20.68 2.47 14.08
C SER A 190 20.58 3.48 15.24
N PRO A 191 19.63 4.43 15.26
CA PRO A 191 19.49 5.40 16.33
C PRO A 191 19.32 4.77 17.73
N HIS A 192 19.05 3.46 17.81
CA HIS A 192 18.92 2.72 19.07
C HIS A 192 20.16 1.89 19.45
N THR A 193 21.22 1.88 18.65
CA THR A 193 22.49 1.16 18.97
C THR A 193 23.44 1.92 19.90
N VAL A 194 23.05 3.10 20.40
CA VAL A 194 23.78 3.82 21.46
C VAL A 194 22.89 3.92 22.69
N ARG A 195 22.78 2.83 23.45
CA ARG A 195 22.36 2.84 24.86
C ARG A 195 23.10 1.78 25.63
#